data_AF-A0A5K1FG15-F1
#
_entry.id   AF-A0A5K1FG15-F1
#
_cell.length_a   1.000
_cell.length_b   1.000
_cell.length_c   1.000
_cell.angle_alpha   90.00
_cell.angle_beta   90.00
_cell.angle_gamma   90.00
#
_symmetry.space_group_name_H-M   'P 1'
#
loop_
_entity.id
_entity.type
_entity.pdbx_description
1 polymer ?
#
loop_
_entity_poly.entity_id
_entity_poly.type
_entity_poly.pdbx_seq_one_letter_code
_entity_poly.pdbx_strand_id
1 'polypeptide(L)' 'EHHYITSKRLAYFYSSKPEPHEFTIIVRGIPVAEGSTLDDSVEKFYREYHPSTYLSHEVVHRTSRLQSLI' A
#
# COMPACT_ATOMS: atom_id res chain seq x y z
N GLU A 1 -18.97 -27.59 0.52
CA GLU A 1 -19.07 -26.24 -0.08
C GLU A 1 -17.79 -25.41 0.09
N HIS A 2 -17.25 -25.22 1.30
CA HIS A 2 -16.00 -24.47 1.53
C HIS A 2 -14.80 -24.88 0.65
N HIS A 3 -14.53 -26.19 0.54
CA HIS A 3 -13.43 -26.68 -0.30
C HIS A 3 -13.58 -26.22 -1.76
N TYR A 4 -14.78 -26.30 -2.30
CA TYR A 4 -15.07 -25.89 -3.68
C TYR A 4 -14.79 -24.40 -3.92
N ILE A 5 -15.26 -23.54 -3.00
CA ILE A 5 -15.04 -22.09 -3.10
C ILE A 5 -13.54 -21.76 -2.97
N THR A 6 -12.84 -22.37 -2.03
CA THR A 6 -11.39 -22.16 -1.86
C THR A 6 -10.60 -22.60 -3.10
N SER A 7 -10.92 -23.76 -3.68
CA SER A 7 -10.28 -24.23 -4.91
C SER A 7 -10.51 -23.26 -6.08
N LYS A 8 -11.72 -22.69 -6.22
CA LYS A 8 -12.01 -21.69 -7.25
C LYS A 8 -11.24 -20.39 -7.04
N ARG A 9 -11.14 -19.89 -5.80
CA ARG A 9 -10.35 -18.68 -5.48
C ARG A 9 -8.87 -18.87 -5.81
N LEU A 10 -8.31 -20.03 -5.48
CA LEU A 10 -6.92 -20.34 -5.75
C LEU A 10 -6.63 -20.46 -7.25
N ALA A 11 -7.50 -21.13 -8.00
CA ALA A 11 -7.37 -21.22 -9.46
C ALA A 11 -7.47 -19.84 -10.14
N TYR A 12 -8.33 -18.96 -9.64
CA TYR A 12 -8.41 -17.58 -10.12
C TYR A 12 -7.12 -16.80 -9.82
N PHE A 13 -6.60 -16.89 -8.60
CA PHE A 13 -5.36 -16.22 -8.20
C PHE A 13 -4.17 -16.62 -9.10
N TYR A 14 -4.01 -17.91 -9.39
CA TYR A 14 -2.90 -18.39 -10.25
C TYR A 14 -3.05 -18.04 -11.74
N SER A 15 -4.25 -17.76 -12.23
CA SER A 15 -4.51 -17.47 -13.65
C SER A 15 -4.70 -15.98 -13.95
N SER A 16 -4.81 -15.14 -12.92
CA SER A 16 -4.98 -13.70 -13.06
C SER A 16 -3.68 -13.02 -13.50
N LYS A 17 -3.83 -11.89 -14.19
CA LYS A 17 -2.68 -11.02 -14.50
C LYS A 17 -2.24 -10.29 -13.23
N PRO A 18 -0.96 -9.88 -13.14
CA PRO A 18 -0.49 -9.05 -12.03
C PRO A 18 -1.27 -7.74 -11.96
N GLU A 19 -1.79 -7.42 -10.79
CA GLU A 19 -2.57 -6.21 -10.53
C GLU A 19 -1.88 -5.32 -9.48
N PRO A 20 -2.00 -3.98 -9.54
CA PRO A 20 -1.27 -3.08 -8.61
C PRO A 20 -1.52 -3.35 -7.12
N HIS A 21 -2.71 -3.83 -6.76
CA HIS A 21 -3.07 -4.12 -5.37
C HIS A 21 -2.30 -5.30 -4.77
N GLU A 22 -1.71 -6.17 -5.61
CA GLU A 22 -0.88 -7.30 -5.16
C GLU A 22 0.51 -6.85 -4.70
N PHE A 23 0.93 -5.64 -5.10
CA PHE A 23 2.24 -5.05 -4.79
C PHE A 23 2.14 -3.80 -3.90
N THR A 24 0.92 -3.40 -3.51
CA THR A 24 0.67 -2.19 -2.75
C THR A 24 0.07 -2.53 -1.38
N ILE A 25 0.66 -1.98 -0.32
CA ILE A 25 0.16 -2.15 1.04
C ILE A 25 -0.33 -0.82 1.62
N ILE A 26 -1.35 -0.89 2.48
CA ILE A 26 -1.85 0.26 3.22
C ILE A 26 -1.19 0.30 4.60
N VAL A 27 -0.48 1.38 4.88
CA VAL A 27 0.19 1.62 6.17
C VAL A 27 -0.54 2.73 6.91
N ARG A 28 -0.77 2.55 8.22
CA ARG A 28 -1.50 3.50 9.08
C ARG A 28 -0.79 3.66 10.42
N GLY A 29 -1.05 4.77 11.10
CA GLY A 29 -0.50 5.02 12.45
C GLY A 29 1.01 5.28 12.45
N ILE A 30 1.52 5.91 11.39
CA ILE A 30 2.95 6.17 11.21
C ILE A 30 3.39 7.27 12.19
N PRO A 31 4.36 7.02 13.08
CA PRO A 31 4.90 8.06 13.96
C PRO A 31 5.76 9.03 13.14
N VAL A 32 5.51 10.33 13.30
CA VAL A 32 6.28 11.39 12.65
C VAL A 32 6.98 12.19 13.74
N ALA A 33 8.30 12.27 13.68
CA ALA A 33 9.11 13.02 14.64
C ALA A 33 8.99 14.53 14.37
N GLU A 34 9.25 15.34 15.41
CA GLU A 34 9.31 16.80 15.20
C GLU A 34 10.39 17.15 14.17
N GLY A 35 10.00 17.96 13.18
CA GLY A 35 10.89 18.38 12.09
C GLY A 35 11.03 17.39 10.92
N SER A 36 10.38 16.22 10.96
CA SER A 36 10.28 15.33 9.78
C SER A 36 8.91 15.40 9.14
N THR A 37 8.83 15.10 7.85
CA THR A 37 7.54 14.90 7.19
C THR A 37 7.14 13.42 7.24
N LEU A 38 5.86 13.14 6.99
CA LEU A 38 5.38 11.76 6.85
C LEU A 38 6.07 11.03 5.69
N ASP A 39 6.33 11.76 4.61
CA ASP A 39 7.03 11.27 3.42
C ASP A 39 8.46 10.80 3.78
N ASP A 40 9.23 11.68 4.45
CA ASP A 40 10.58 11.34 4.93
C ASP A 40 10.59 10.12 5.86
N SER A 41 9.62 10.04 6.78
CA SER A 41 9.52 8.95 7.74
C SER A 41 9.29 7.60 7.05
N VAL A 42 8.40 7.55 6.05
CA VAL A 42 8.10 6.34 5.29
C VAL A 42 9.28 5.97 4.39
N GLU A 43 9.83 6.93 3.67
CA GLU A 43 10.95 6.67 2.76
C GLU A 43 12.17 6.14 3.51
N LYS A 44 12.56 6.76 4.63
CA LYS A 44 13.68 6.28 5.45
C LYS A 44 13.45 4.86 5.97
N PHE A 45 12.27 4.60 6.54
CA PHE A 45 11.94 3.29 7.09
C PHE A 45 12.04 2.18 6.04
N TYR A 46 11.40 2.35 4.88
CA TYR A 46 11.39 1.30 3.87
C TYR A 46 12.72 1.17 3.13
N ARG A 47 13.48 2.25 2.94
CA ARG A 47 14.85 2.16 2.41
C ARG A 47 15.80 1.45 3.38
N GLU A 48 15.63 1.64 4.68
CA GLU A 48 16.48 1.00 5.69
C GLU A 48 16.15 -0.49 5.87
N TYR A 49 14.87 -0.82 6.04
CA TYR A 49 14.44 -2.18 6.39
C TYR A 49 14.03 -3.05 5.19
N HIS A 50 13.68 -2.45 4.05
CA HIS A 50 13.24 -3.14 2.84
C HIS A 50 13.93 -2.63 1.55
N PRO A 51 15.27 -2.44 1.54
CA PRO A 51 15.99 -1.75 0.45
C PRO A 51 15.86 -2.44 -0.92
N SER A 52 15.70 -3.77 -0.95
CA SER A 52 15.64 -4.54 -2.19
C SER A 52 14.24 -4.63 -2.81
N THR A 53 13.19 -4.35 -2.03
CA THR A 53 11.79 -4.54 -2.46
C THR A 53 10.97 -3.26 -2.45
N TYR A 54 11.42 -2.24 -1.72
CA TYR A 54 10.76 -0.93 -1.70
C TYR A 54 10.92 -0.23 -3.05
N LEU A 55 9.78 0.09 -3.68
CA LEU A 55 9.74 0.82 -4.94
C LEU A 55 9.42 2.30 -4.72
N SER A 56 8.28 2.58 -4.09
CA SER A 56 7.78 3.93 -3.83
C SER A 56 6.66 3.90 -2.80
N HIS A 57 6.21 5.08 -2.37
CA HIS A 57 5.01 5.26 -1.57
C HIS A 57 4.25 6.50 -2.04
N GLU A 58 2.98 6.61 -1.63
CA GLU A 58 2.17 7.80 -1.84
C GLU A 58 1.41 8.15 -0.55
N VAL A 59 1.51 9.39 -0.12
CA VAL A 59 0.88 9.86 1.11
C VAL A 59 -0.59 10.16 0.87
N VAL A 60 -1.46 9.54 1.68
CA VAL A 60 -2.90 9.80 1.60
C VAL A 60 -3.24 11.09 2.35
N HIS A 61 -3.65 12.11 1.60
CA HIS A 61 -4.09 13.40 2.15
C HIS A 61 -5.62 13.50 2.22
N ARG A 62 -6.13 14.20 3.24
CA ARG A 62 -7.56 14.54 3.32
C ARG A 62 -7.88 15.64 2.31
N THR A 63 -8.41 15.27 1.15
CA THR A 63 -8.70 16.19 0.04
C THR A 63 -10.15 16.64 -0.06
N SER A 64 -11.00 16.37 0.95
CA SER A 64 -12.44 16.68 0.92
C SER A 64 -12.80 18.12 0.53
N ARG A 65 -12.00 19.12 0.92
CA ARG A 65 -12.20 20.53 0.53
C ARG A 65 -11.75 20.85 -0.89
N LEU A 66 -10.77 20.11 -1.40
CA LEU A 66 -10.29 20.25 -2.78
C LEU A 66 -11.28 19.57 -3.74
N GLN A 67 -11.80 18.40 -3.36
CA GLN A 67 -12.80 17.67 -4.13
C GLN A 67 -14.08 18.47 -4.36
N SER A 68 -14.47 19.38 -3.48
CA SER A 68 -15.64 20.25 -3.69
C SER A 68 -15.41 21.37 -4.72
N LEU A 69 -14.17 21.59 -5.16
CA LEU A 69 -13.79 22.61 -6.15
C LEU A 69 -13.57 22.02 -7.55
N ILE A 70 -13.65 20.69 -7.68
CA ILE A 70 -13.54 19.94 -8.94
C ILE A 70 -14.96 19.50 -9.32
#